data_AF-A0A7C1VF43-F1
#
_entry.id   AF-A0A7C1VF43-F1
#
_cell.length_a   1.000
_cell.length_b   1.000
_cell.length_c   1.000
_cell.angle_alpha   90.00
_cell.angle_beta   90.00
_cell.angle_gamma   90.00
#
_symmetry.space_group_name_H-M   'P 1'
#
loop_
_entity.id
_entity.type
_entity.pdbx_description
1 polymer ?
#
loop_
_entity_poly.entity_id
_entity_poly.type
_entity_poly.pdbx_seq_one_letter_code
_entity_poly.pdbx_strand_id
1 'polypeptide(L)'
;MGGRPGSQKLILCLFSLFIFSLVAMFQVHAGGRDENSPAVKLREAERLIEEKEYSRATDIIVEVVRNDPDQLDAAEKLMQKIREIKNSYNDHYEELIEVLFTRKDIARAYELIEKLRELDPNPNAATALALAKAREGAAYVYFLNNFNELMDKALTLVKDNHYVEALEVYAGGYSLEKQTFDEAGYGNIIQNSVNSSLNNLLAADTEFKNLASTLQQRMEGISALFSAEDLGSTRVEISPLTAALLSMRNLTTTVEQAVINFQDQNEQIKKSSSEGTYDLFLHFVGQLASGRSGSVEKEGTVAVMRIYWQKALTELIRLVLDKADDLYDVALGLYRDSSFSLADNALNDAGRLYLAALDSQAVRQSLLSLDNAYSPDETSQNLIQAHLPDFLLTQEKLKEISYRKELLGIRENTEVLVVSLGENTAEELFAMRARVTGLGGEVAQLKLGWLQVIERYREISALDYDITEHIGRAEDMLSEFDQRANVLQDKEAAVFLAFSAMGFPDWERHFQTIRTYITEGRELIEGVGLDTETGADGIAKYPERALTILEPLKEDFIELVDTMAEQLG
;
A
#
# COMPACT_ATOMS: atom_id res chain seq x y z
N MET A 1 -39.53 26.17 75.27
CA MET A 1 -39.43 26.17 76.75
C MET A 1 -38.19 25.39 77.14
N GLY A 2 -37.23 25.82 77.93
CA GLY A 2 -36.83 27.09 78.55
C GLY A 2 -35.31 26.93 78.82
N GLY A 3 -34.47 27.95 78.86
CA GLY A 3 -34.66 29.28 79.42
C GLY A 3 -33.97 29.34 80.78
N ARG A 4 -32.92 30.19 80.86
CA ARG A 4 -32.15 30.69 82.04
C ARG A 4 -30.84 29.96 82.37
N PRO A 5 -29.92 30.58 83.13
CA PRO A 5 -29.53 32.01 83.20
C PRO A 5 -28.00 32.20 83.36
N GLY A 6 -27.55 33.45 83.53
CA GLY A 6 -26.52 33.70 84.55
C GLY A 6 -25.24 34.42 84.12
N SER A 7 -25.39 35.50 83.36
CA SER A 7 -24.42 36.58 83.19
C SER A 7 -24.08 37.29 84.53
N GLN A 8 -23.33 36.64 85.41
CA GLN A 8 -22.79 37.26 86.64
C GLN A 8 -21.38 36.79 87.04
N LYS A 9 -20.73 35.91 86.27
CA LYS A 9 -19.33 35.48 86.55
C LYS A 9 -18.26 36.17 85.69
N LEU A 10 -18.65 36.98 84.70
CA LEU A 10 -17.70 37.65 83.81
C LEU A 10 -17.18 39.01 84.34
N ILE A 11 -17.88 39.63 85.31
CA ILE A 11 -17.56 40.98 85.77
C ILE A 11 -16.60 40.98 86.98
N LEU A 12 -16.45 39.86 87.69
CA LEU A 12 -15.55 39.76 88.86
C LEU A 12 -14.11 39.32 88.52
N CYS A 13 -13.87 38.66 87.38
CA CYS A 13 -12.51 38.29 86.95
C CYS A 13 -11.80 39.41 86.17
N LEU A 14 -12.55 40.33 85.56
CA LEU A 14 -11.98 41.47 84.82
C LEU A 14 -11.46 42.59 85.74
N PHE A 15 -11.87 42.61 87.02
CA PHE A 15 -11.42 43.62 87.99
C PHE A 15 -10.19 43.19 88.82
N SER A 16 -9.87 41.88 88.90
CA SER A 16 -8.64 41.41 89.57
C SER A 16 -7.42 41.37 88.63
N LEU A 17 -7.63 41.24 87.31
CA LEU A 17 -6.54 41.30 86.33
C LEU A 17 -6.09 42.74 86.01
N PHE A 18 -6.93 43.74 86.26
CA PHE A 18 -6.63 45.16 86.00
C PHE A 18 -5.88 45.85 87.15
N ILE A 19 -5.93 45.30 88.37
CA ILE A 19 -5.24 45.87 89.54
C ILE A 19 -3.84 45.26 89.73
N PHE A 20 -3.57 44.09 89.11
CA PHE A 20 -2.20 43.55 89.06
C PHE A 20 -1.35 44.11 87.90
N SER A 21 -1.94 44.90 86.98
CA SER A 21 -1.19 45.57 85.90
C SER A 21 -0.60 46.94 86.31
N LEU A 22 -0.88 47.43 87.52
CA LEU A 22 -0.52 48.79 87.95
C LEU A 22 0.63 48.88 88.96
N VAL A 23 1.26 47.76 89.37
CA VAL A 23 2.32 47.75 90.41
C VAL A 23 3.65 47.11 89.94
N ALA A 24 3.79 46.77 88.66
CA ALA A 24 5.09 46.36 88.08
C ALA A 24 5.78 47.48 87.28
N MET A 25 5.38 48.75 87.48
CA MET A 25 6.21 49.88 87.13
C MET A 25 7.16 50.18 88.28
N PHE A 26 8.44 50.37 87.96
CA PHE A 26 9.59 50.60 88.84
C PHE A 26 10.25 49.34 89.41
N GLN A 27 11.00 48.63 88.55
CA GLN A 27 12.47 48.70 88.56
C GLN A 27 13.07 47.65 87.60
N VAL A 28 13.25 48.01 86.33
CA VAL A 28 14.44 47.67 85.50
C VAL A 28 14.55 48.76 84.43
N HIS A 29 15.48 49.70 84.64
CA HIS A 29 16.08 50.47 83.55
C HIS A 29 17.08 49.53 82.85
N ALA A 30 16.70 48.96 81.72
CA ALA A 30 17.62 48.43 80.72
C ALA A 30 17.61 49.42 79.55
N GLY A 31 18.78 49.92 79.17
CA GLY A 31 18.94 51.04 78.24
C GLY A 31 18.44 50.74 76.84
N GLY A 32 17.42 51.48 76.40
CA GLY A 32 17.05 51.64 74.99
C GLY A 32 18.05 52.51 74.23
N ARG A 33 19.31 52.07 74.15
CA ARG A 33 20.38 52.64 73.32
C ARG A 33 21.12 51.48 72.67
N ASP A 34 20.63 51.04 71.51
CA ASP A 34 21.43 50.87 70.28
C ASP A 34 20.73 50.09 69.15
N GLU A 35 19.50 49.60 69.34
CA GLU A 35 18.81 48.82 68.29
C GLU A 35 18.54 49.64 67.00
N ASN A 36 18.42 50.95 67.10
CA ASN A 36 18.27 51.87 65.96
C ASN A 36 19.56 52.61 65.58
N SER A 37 20.71 52.21 66.11
CA SER A 37 21.97 52.84 65.73
C SER A 37 22.30 52.50 64.26
N PRO A 38 22.83 53.46 63.49
CA PRO A 38 23.29 53.24 62.11
C PRO A 38 24.22 52.03 61.97
N ALA A 39 25.09 51.78 62.96
CA ALA A 39 26.01 50.64 63.00
C ALA A 39 25.32 49.28 63.26
N VAL A 40 24.16 49.24 63.90
CA VAL A 40 23.36 48.01 64.05
C VAL A 40 22.60 47.74 62.75
N LYS A 41 22.03 48.77 62.12
CA LYS A 41 21.35 48.64 60.81
C LYS A 41 22.30 48.20 59.69
N LEU A 42 23.54 48.71 59.64
CA LEU A 42 24.51 48.23 58.65
C LEU A 42 24.96 46.78 58.89
N ARG A 43 25.04 46.33 60.15
CA ARG A 43 25.29 44.90 60.46
C ARG A 43 24.11 44.01 60.06
N GLU A 44 22.88 44.51 60.22
CA GLU A 44 21.70 43.83 59.72
C GLU A 44 21.70 43.75 58.19
N ALA A 45 22.06 44.84 57.50
CA ALA A 45 22.23 44.82 56.05
C ALA A 45 23.33 43.84 55.60
N GLU A 46 24.45 43.76 56.32
CA GLU A 46 25.51 42.78 56.07
C GLU A 46 25.01 41.34 56.23
N ARG A 47 24.26 41.06 57.30
CA ARG A 47 23.59 39.75 57.49
C ARG A 47 22.61 39.45 56.35
N LEU A 48 21.82 40.43 55.91
CA LEU A 48 20.91 40.26 54.78
C LEU A 48 21.65 40.01 53.46
N ILE A 49 22.84 40.59 53.26
CA ILE A 49 23.69 40.27 52.11
C ILE A 49 24.19 38.82 52.18
N GLU A 50 24.56 38.34 53.37
CA GLU A 50 24.96 36.94 53.59
C GLU A 50 23.79 35.96 53.39
N GLU A 51 22.59 36.35 53.80
CA GLU A 51 21.33 35.63 53.59
C GLU A 51 20.79 35.79 52.16
N LYS A 52 21.50 36.53 51.30
CA LYS A 52 21.17 36.80 49.89
C LYS A 52 19.84 37.54 49.69
N GLU A 53 19.42 38.33 50.67
CA GLU A 53 18.28 39.23 50.61
C GLU A 53 18.70 40.65 50.18
N TYR A 54 19.27 40.75 48.97
CA TYR A 54 19.92 41.97 48.49
C TYR A 54 19.00 43.19 48.38
N SER A 55 17.72 42.98 48.05
CA SER A 55 16.74 44.08 47.97
C SER A 55 16.51 44.72 49.33
N ARG A 56 16.29 43.90 50.38
CA ARG A 56 16.13 44.40 51.75
C ARG A 56 17.40 45.03 52.29
N ALA A 57 18.56 44.43 52.00
CA ALA A 57 19.85 45.00 52.39
C ALA A 57 20.05 46.40 51.76
N THR A 58 19.68 46.56 50.49
CA THR A 58 19.78 47.86 49.78
C THR A 58 18.90 48.91 50.44
N ASP A 59 17.65 48.57 50.81
CA ASP A 59 16.72 49.50 51.47
C ASP A 59 17.28 50.00 52.81
N ILE A 60 17.83 49.09 53.63
CA ILE A 60 18.44 49.44 54.93
C ILE A 60 19.67 50.32 54.74
N ILE A 61 20.54 50.02 53.75
CA ILE A 61 21.74 50.81 53.49
C ILE A 61 21.36 52.24 53.04
N VAL A 62 20.37 52.37 52.14
CA VAL A 62 19.88 53.68 51.68
C VAL A 62 19.25 54.48 52.83
N GLU A 63 18.50 53.82 53.71
CA GLU A 63 17.92 54.44 54.90
C GLU A 63 19.02 54.97 55.85
N VAL A 64 20.07 54.17 56.08
CA VAL A 64 21.21 54.57 56.93
C VAL A 64 21.92 55.78 56.34
N VAL A 65 22.27 55.77 55.05
CA VAL A 65 22.97 56.90 54.39
C VAL A 65 22.14 58.18 54.41
N ARG A 66 20.81 58.08 54.28
CA ARG A 66 19.91 59.24 54.31
C ARG A 66 19.85 59.88 55.71
N ASN A 67 19.88 59.06 56.77
CA ASN A 67 19.68 59.52 58.15
C ASN A 67 20.98 59.81 58.89
N ASP A 68 22.10 59.22 58.46
CA ASP A 68 23.44 59.43 59.03
C ASP A 68 24.52 59.43 57.93
N PRO A 69 24.88 60.61 57.41
CA PRO A 69 25.91 60.76 56.38
C PRO A 69 27.31 60.32 56.82
N ASP A 70 27.60 60.19 58.11
CA ASP A 70 28.94 59.81 58.60
C ASP A 70 29.24 58.31 58.38
N GLN A 71 28.21 57.52 58.06
CA GLN A 71 28.33 56.08 57.75
C GLN A 71 28.49 55.78 56.25
N LEU A 72 28.69 56.81 55.43
CA LEU A 72 28.69 56.69 53.97
C LEU A 72 29.76 55.73 53.44
N ASP A 73 30.98 55.75 54.00
CA ASP A 73 32.07 54.84 53.61
C ASP A 73 31.73 53.36 53.88
N ALA A 74 31.06 53.07 55.00
CA ALA A 74 30.67 51.71 55.37
C ALA A 74 29.50 51.21 54.51
N ALA A 75 28.52 52.08 54.27
CA ALA A 75 27.43 51.84 53.33
C ALA A 75 27.92 51.62 51.90
N GLU A 76 28.90 52.39 51.43
CA GLU A 76 29.47 52.28 50.08
C GLU A 76 30.16 50.93 49.87
N LYS A 77 30.88 50.41 50.87
CA LYS A 77 31.47 49.06 50.81
C LYS A 77 30.41 47.95 50.68
N LEU A 78 29.33 48.03 51.44
CA LEU A 78 28.25 47.05 51.36
C LEU A 78 27.50 47.15 50.02
N MET A 79 27.27 48.37 49.53
CA MET A 79 26.70 48.59 48.19
C MET A 79 27.61 48.09 47.08
N GLN A 80 28.93 48.25 47.21
CA GLN A 80 29.91 47.72 46.26
C GLN A 80 29.86 46.19 46.21
N LYS A 81 29.75 45.52 47.38
CA LYS A 81 29.56 44.07 47.47
C LYS A 81 28.27 43.61 46.77
N ILE A 82 27.16 44.33 46.96
CA ILE A 82 25.90 44.04 46.24
C ILE A 82 26.07 44.23 44.73
N ARG A 83 26.77 45.29 44.28
CA ARG A 83 27.04 45.54 42.85
C ARG A 83 27.86 44.44 42.21
N GLU A 84 28.90 43.95 42.88
CA GLU A 84 29.74 42.85 42.39
C GLU A 84 28.93 41.56 42.19
N ILE A 85 28.03 41.23 43.14
CA ILE A 85 27.13 40.08 43.01
C ILE A 85 26.16 40.27 41.84
N LYS A 86 25.57 41.45 41.69
CA LYS A 86 24.66 41.75 40.57
C LYS A 86 25.36 41.73 39.21
N ASN A 87 26.61 42.21 39.14
CA ASN A 87 27.41 42.12 37.91
C ASN A 87 27.70 40.66 37.56
N SER A 88 28.16 39.88 38.55
CA SER A 88 28.36 38.43 38.36
C SER A 88 27.08 37.72 37.91
N TYR A 89 25.91 38.10 38.45
CA TYR A 89 24.62 37.57 38.01
C TYR A 89 24.36 37.90 36.53
N ASN A 90 24.54 39.15 36.13
CA ASN A 90 24.32 39.57 34.74
C ASN A 90 25.28 38.86 33.77
N ASP A 91 26.55 38.68 34.15
CA ASP A 91 27.54 37.97 33.33
C ASP A 91 27.12 36.51 33.10
N HIS A 92 26.67 35.81 34.15
CA HIS A 92 26.17 34.43 34.03
C HIS A 92 24.87 34.36 33.23
N TYR A 93 24.04 35.39 33.30
CA TYR A 93 22.79 35.47 32.55
C TYR A 93 23.06 35.69 31.05
N GLU A 94 24.06 36.51 30.70
CA GLU A 94 24.50 36.69 29.32
C GLU A 94 25.16 35.41 28.77
N GLU A 95 25.98 34.72 29.58
CA GLU A 95 26.53 33.41 29.23
C GLU A 95 25.40 32.38 29.00
N LEU A 96 24.34 32.39 29.81
CA LEU A 96 23.19 31.51 29.63
C LEU A 96 22.52 31.73 28.27
N ILE A 97 22.35 32.98 27.84
CA ILE A 97 21.80 33.31 26.52
C ILE A 97 22.73 32.76 25.42
N GLU A 98 24.05 32.98 25.51
CA GLU A 98 25.00 32.49 24.51
C GLU A 98 24.99 30.96 24.43
N VAL A 99 25.02 30.29 25.58
CA VAL A 99 25.05 28.84 25.70
C VAL A 99 23.79 28.21 25.12
N LEU A 100 22.62 28.81 25.36
CA LEU A 100 21.35 28.32 24.84
C LEU A 100 21.19 28.52 23.34
N PHE A 101 21.47 29.72 22.85
CA PHE A 101 21.12 30.09 21.48
C PHE A 101 22.26 29.92 20.47
N THR A 102 23.52 29.97 20.92
CA THR A 102 24.69 29.88 20.04
C THR A 102 25.37 28.51 20.16
N ARG A 103 25.75 28.12 21.39
CA ARG A 103 26.51 26.87 21.60
C ARG A 103 25.63 25.63 21.64
N LYS A 104 24.34 25.80 21.96
CA LYS A 104 23.36 24.72 22.14
C LYS A 104 23.79 23.69 23.20
N ASP A 105 24.51 24.14 24.23
CA ASP A 105 25.02 23.28 25.30
C ASP A 105 24.05 23.33 26.50
N ILE A 106 23.11 22.39 26.51
CA ILE A 106 22.02 22.36 27.49
C ILE A 106 22.51 21.97 28.88
N ALA A 107 23.54 21.12 28.98
CA ALA A 107 24.13 20.77 30.27
C ALA A 107 24.72 22.02 30.93
N ARG A 108 25.47 22.81 30.16
CA ARG A 108 26.00 24.08 30.63
C ARG A 108 24.89 25.09 30.95
N ALA A 109 23.80 25.12 30.19
CA ALA A 109 22.68 26.01 30.48
C ALA A 109 22.02 25.70 31.83
N TYR A 110 21.82 24.42 32.17
CA TYR A 110 21.31 24.04 33.49
C TYR A 110 22.27 24.41 34.62
N GLU A 111 23.58 24.20 34.44
CA GLU A 111 24.58 24.66 35.42
C GLU A 111 24.50 26.17 35.64
N LEU A 112 24.33 26.96 34.57
CA LEU A 112 24.22 28.41 34.66
C LEU A 112 22.93 28.83 35.34
N ILE A 113 21.80 28.18 35.05
CA ILE A 113 20.52 28.42 35.74
C ILE A 113 20.65 28.15 37.24
N GLU A 114 21.28 27.05 37.66
CA GLU A 114 21.48 26.77 39.08
C GLU A 114 22.46 27.76 39.73
N LYS A 115 23.55 28.14 39.05
CA LYS A 115 24.44 29.21 39.53
C LYS A 115 23.72 30.55 39.71
N LEU A 116 22.82 30.90 38.79
CA LEU A 116 22.00 32.12 38.91
C LEU A 116 21.06 32.04 40.12
N ARG A 117 20.45 30.88 40.39
CA ARG A 117 19.64 30.64 41.60
C ARG A 117 20.46 30.67 42.88
N GLU A 118 21.70 30.18 42.85
CA GLU A 118 22.61 30.26 43.98
C GLU A 118 23.04 31.71 44.23
N LEU A 119 23.33 32.48 43.19
CA LEU A 119 23.72 33.88 43.32
C LEU A 119 22.60 34.75 43.88
N ASP A 120 21.35 34.53 43.45
CA ASP A 120 20.17 35.21 43.99
C ASP A 120 19.00 34.23 44.13
N PRO A 121 18.78 33.64 45.34
CA PRO A 121 17.70 32.70 45.58
C PRO A 121 16.31 33.36 45.63
N ASN A 122 16.27 34.68 45.88
CA ASN A 122 15.05 35.46 46.02
C ASN A 122 15.05 36.64 45.02
N PRO A 123 15.14 36.35 43.71
CA PRO A 123 15.19 37.41 42.72
C PRO A 123 13.87 38.18 42.71
N ASN A 124 13.93 39.44 42.27
CA ASN A 124 12.70 40.22 42.05
C ASN A 124 11.80 39.50 41.02
N ALA A 125 10.51 39.81 41.02
CA ALA A 125 9.52 39.12 40.19
C ALA A 125 9.87 39.10 38.68
N ALA A 126 10.48 40.16 38.16
CA ALA A 126 10.89 40.23 36.75
C ALA A 126 12.06 39.29 36.45
N THR A 127 13.07 39.26 37.32
CA THR A 127 14.22 38.36 37.20
C THR A 127 13.82 36.89 37.41
N ALA A 128 12.95 36.60 38.38
CA ALA A 128 12.39 35.27 38.58
C ALA A 128 11.65 34.76 37.33
N LEU A 129 10.81 35.63 36.74
CA LEU A 129 10.07 35.32 35.50
C LEU A 129 11.03 35.12 34.32
N ALA A 130 12.07 35.94 34.19
CA ALA A 130 13.05 35.84 33.12
C ALA A 130 13.84 34.52 33.20
N LEU A 131 14.25 34.11 34.41
CA LEU A 131 14.94 32.84 34.63
C LEU A 131 14.04 31.63 34.35
N ALA A 132 12.75 31.70 34.75
CA ALA A 132 11.76 30.69 34.43
C ALA A 132 11.58 30.53 32.92
N LYS A 133 11.41 31.64 32.19
CA LYS A 133 11.32 31.64 30.72
C LYS A 133 12.59 31.15 30.04
N ALA A 134 13.77 31.49 30.59
CA ALA A 134 15.04 31.00 30.07
C ALA A 134 15.16 29.47 30.21
N ARG A 135 14.69 28.91 31.33
CA ARG A 135 14.62 27.47 31.56
C ARG A 135 13.64 26.76 30.62
N GLU A 136 12.46 27.34 30.41
CA GLU A 136 11.48 26.82 29.44
C GLU A 136 12.05 26.86 28.00
N GLY A 137 12.68 27.97 27.62
CA GLY A 137 13.37 28.09 26.34
C GLY A 137 14.52 27.10 26.18
N ALA A 138 15.27 26.83 27.25
CA ALA A 138 16.32 25.82 27.28
C ALA A 138 15.80 24.41 27.03
N ALA A 139 14.74 24.03 27.74
CA ALA A 139 14.08 22.75 27.55
C ALA A 139 13.58 22.62 26.10
N TYR A 140 12.91 23.65 25.58
CA TYR A 140 12.45 23.66 24.19
C TYR A 140 13.58 23.42 23.18
N VAL A 141 14.70 24.16 23.30
CA VAL A 141 15.87 23.99 22.41
C VAL A 141 16.47 22.58 22.53
N TYR A 142 16.55 22.03 23.75
CA TYR A 142 17.01 20.66 23.97
C TYR A 142 16.14 19.64 23.24
N PHE A 143 14.82 19.68 23.45
CA PHE A 143 13.91 18.71 22.83
C PHE A 143 13.83 18.89 21.32
N LEU A 144 13.91 20.13 20.82
CA LEU A 144 13.96 20.40 19.39
C LEU A 144 15.23 19.83 18.74
N ASN A 145 16.39 19.95 19.39
CA ASN A 145 17.63 19.34 18.88
C ASN A 145 17.54 17.81 18.88
N ASN A 146 17.06 17.21 19.98
CA ASN A 146 16.87 15.76 20.07
C ASN A 146 15.88 15.24 19.01
N PHE A 147 14.75 15.93 18.85
CA PHE A 147 13.78 15.66 17.78
C PHE A 147 14.43 15.67 16.40
N ASN A 148 15.19 16.72 16.06
CA ASN A 148 15.84 16.82 14.76
C ASN A 148 16.89 15.71 14.54
N GLU A 149 17.68 15.38 15.57
CA GLU A 149 18.65 14.28 15.51
C GLU A 149 17.96 12.94 15.22
N LEU A 150 16.85 12.65 15.91
CA LEU A 150 16.07 11.44 15.67
C LEU A 150 15.50 11.41 14.24
N MET A 151 14.92 12.53 13.77
CA MET A 151 14.38 12.64 12.41
C MET A 151 15.46 12.38 11.35
N ASP A 152 16.63 13.02 11.47
CA ASP A 152 17.72 12.92 10.49
C ASP A 152 18.37 11.52 10.51
N LYS A 153 18.55 10.94 11.70
CA LYS A 153 19.05 9.57 11.86
C LYS A 153 18.10 8.55 11.23
N ALA A 154 16.81 8.65 11.51
CA ALA A 154 15.81 7.75 10.94
C ALA A 154 15.71 7.92 9.42
N LEU A 155 15.73 9.14 8.90
CA LEU A 155 15.74 9.40 7.45
C LEU A 155 16.95 8.77 6.76
N THR A 156 18.13 8.81 7.39
CA THR A 156 19.32 8.12 6.88
C THR A 156 19.08 6.61 6.77
N LEU A 157 18.52 5.99 7.81
CA LEU A 157 18.17 4.56 7.80
C LEU A 157 17.14 4.22 6.71
N VAL A 158 16.13 5.08 6.48
CA VAL A 158 15.15 4.90 5.40
C VAL A 158 15.83 4.92 4.03
N LYS A 159 16.75 5.87 3.81
CA LYS A 159 17.53 5.98 2.56
C LYS A 159 18.42 4.76 2.33
N ASP A 160 18.90 4.15 3.41
CA ASP A 160 19.70 2.92 3.38
C ASP A 160 18.86 1.63 3.34
N ASN A 161 17.53 1.72 3.29
CA ASN A 161 16.56 0.61 3.34
C ASN A 161 16.51 -0.17 4.68
N HIS A 162 17.03 0.40 5.77
CA HIS A 162 16.94 -0.14 7.13
C HIS A 162 15.62 0.32 7.80
N TYR A 163 14.50 -0.19 7.28
CA TYR A 163 13.18 0.32 7.64
C TYR A 163 12.75 -0.01 9.08
N VAL A 164 13.09 -1.21 9.58
CA VAL A 164 12.73 -1.63 10.94
C VAL A 164 13.49 -0.80 11.98
N GLU A 165 14.78 -0.57 11.73
CA GLU A 165 15.63 0.27 12.56
C GLU A 165 15.20 1.74 12.51
N ALA A 166 14.75 2.23 11.35
CA ALA A 166 14.18 3.58 11.23
C ALA A 166 12.93 3.75 12.11
N LEU A 167 12.03 2.76 12.11
CA LEU A 167 10.85 2.75 12.98
C LEU A 167 11.21 2.76 14.47
N GLU A 168 12.26 2.03 14.86
CA GLU A 168 12.77 2.07 16.24
C GLU A 168 13.32 3.44 16.65
N VAL A 169 14.04 4.12 15.74
CA VAL A 169 14.53 5.47 16.00
C VAL A 169 13.38 6.46 16.16
N TYR A 170 12.35 6.42 15.29
CA TYR A 170 11.15 7.25 15.46
C TYR A 170 10.43 6.95 16.78
N ALA A 171 10.27 5.66 17.12
CA ALA A 171 9.62 5.24 18.35
C ALA A 171 10.33 5.73 19.62
N GLY A 172 11.67 5.86 19.58
CA GLY A 172 12.46 6.44 20.66
C GLY A 172 12.11 7.89 20.99
N GLY A 173 11.51 8.63 20.04
CA GLY A 173 11.08 10.02 20.22
C GLY A 173 9.65 10.20 20.72
N TYR A 174 8.84 9.15 20.80
CA TYR A 174 7.42 9.28 21.18
C TYR A 174 7.18 9.66 22.64
N SER A 175 8.22 9.80 23.46
CA SER A 175 8.14 10.26 24.84
C SER A 175 8.63 11.70 25.05
N LEU A 176 9.14 12.37 24.00
CA LEU A 176 9.64 13.74 24.10
C LEU A 176 8.55 14.68 24.62
N GLU A 177 8.81 15.39 25.72
CA GLU A 177 7.86 16.30 26.39
C GLU A 177 6.59 15.64 26.96
N LYS A 178 6.51 14.30 27.02
CA LYS A 178 5.29 13.61 27.50
C LYS A 178 4.93 13.96 28.95
N GLN A 179 5.95 14.10 29.81
CA GLN A 179 5.74 14.48 31.20
C GLN A 179 5.06 15.85 31.31
N THR A 180 5.52 16.83 30.54
CA THR A 180 4.96 18.18 30.50
C THR A 180 3.48 18.16 30.09
N PHE A 181 3.13 17.35 29.07
CA PHE A 181 1.75 17.16 28.66
C PHE A 181 0.86 16.55 29.77
N ASP A 182 1.38 15.57 30.52
CA ASP A 182 0.62 14.94 31.61
C ASP A 182 0.38 15.89 32.79
N GLU A 183 1.33 16.77 33.06
CA GLU A 183 1.28 17.78 34.13
C GLU A 183 0.48 19.03 33.74
N ALA A 184 0.26 19.29 32.46
CA ALA A 184 -0.41 20.50 31.95
C ALA A 184 -1.91 20.61 32.31
N GLY A 185 -2.54 19.55 32.80
CA GLY A 185 -3.90 19.61 33.34
C GLY A 185 -5.01 19.80 32.29
N TYR A 186 -4.82 19.33 31.06
CA TYR A 186 -5.82 19.40 29.96
C TYR A 186 -7.12 18.64 30.21
N GLY A 187 -7.20 17.87 31.30
CA GLY A 187 -8.37 17.10 31.70
C GLY A 187 -8.43 15.72 31.04
N ASN A 188 -9.23 14.84 31.66
CA ASN A 188 -9.23 13.41 31.33
C ASN A 188 -9.66 13.09 29.89
N ILE A 189 -10.49 13.92 29.26
CA ILE A 189 -10.97 13.65 27.89
C ILE A 189 -9.82 13.73 26.88
N ILE A 190 -9.07 14.84 26.88
CA ILE A 190 -7.93 15.06 25.98
C ILE A 190 -6.83 14.05 26.31
N GLN A 191 -6.47 13.92 27.59
CA GLN A 191 -5.41 13.02 28.03
C GLN A 191 -5.70 11.55 27.67
N ASN A 192 -6.94 11.07 27.89
CA ASN A 192 -7.30 9.69 27.52
C ASN A 192 -7.30 9.47 26.01
N SER A 193 -7.77 10.44 25.23
CA SER A 193 -7.75 10.38 23.75
C SER A 193 -6.31 10.25 23.24
N VAL A 194 -5.43 11.13 23.70
CA VAL A 194 -4.01 11.16 23.32
C VAL A 194 -3.29 9.88 23.76
N ASN A 195 -3.47 9.45 25.01
CA ASN A 195 -2.86 8.22 25.52
C ASN A 195 -3.34 6.98 24.75
N SER A 196 -4.62 6.93 24.36
CA SER A 196 -5.15 5.83 23.55
C SER A 196 -4.54 5.81 22.15
N SER A 197 -4.43 6.98 21.49
CA SER A 197 -3.74 7.10 20.19
C SER A 197 -2.26 6.74 20.26
N LEU A 198 -1.56 7.15 21.32
CA LEU A 198 -0.15 6.79 21.54
C LEU A 198 0.01 5.28 21.72
N ASN A 199 -0.85 4.64 22.53
CA ASN A 199 -0.83 3.19 22.72
C ASN A 199 -1.11 2.43 21.41
N ASN A 200 -2.10 2.89 20.63
CA ASN A 200 -2.42 2.29 19.34
C ASN A 200 -1.27 2.43 18.34
N LEU A 201 -0.63 3.60 18.31
CA LEU A 201 0.53 3.85 17.46
C LEU A 201 1.73 2.96 17.85
N LEU A 202 2.03 2.82 19.14
CA LEU A 202 3.12 1.94 19.64
C LEU A 202 2.84 0.45 19.35
N ALA A 203 1.59 0.03 19.54
CA ALA A 203 1.16 -1.33 19.22
C ALA A 203 1.27 -1.60 17.71
N ALA A 204 0.80 -0.67 16.88
CA ALA A 204 0.88 -0.79 15.43
C ALA A 204 2.34 -0.81 14.92
N ASP A 205 3.21 0.03 15.48
CA ASP A 205 4.64 0.02 15.18
C ASP A 205 5.28 -1.34 15.49
N THR A 206 4.99 -1.89 16.67
CA THR A 206 5.52 -3.19 17.11
C THR A 206 5.02 -4.32 16.22
N GLU A 207 3.72 -4.38 15.94
CA GLU A 207 3.14 -5.42 15.08
C GLU A 207 3.66 -5.31 13.64
N PHE A 208 3.81 -4.10 13.12
CA PHE A 208 4.34 -3.87 11.78
C PHE A 208 5.78 -4.40 11.65
N LYS A 209 6.66 -4.14 12.62
CA LYS A 209 8.04 -4.66 12.62
C LYS A 209 8.10 -6.19 12.64
N ASN A 210 7.22 -6.82 13.43
CA ASN A 210 7.11 -8.28 13.47
C ASN A 210 6.63 -8.86 12.13
N LEU A 211 5.63 -8.22 11.51
CA LEU A 211 5.15 -8.60 10.17
C LEU A 211 6.22 -8.37 9.11
N ALA A 212 6.95 -7.25 9.14
CA ALA A 212 8.04 -6.96 8.21
C ALA A 212 9.10 -8.07 8.24
N SER A 213 9.56 -8.46 9.43
CA SER A 213 10.55 -9.54 9.61
C SER A 213 10.01 -10.89 9.10
N THR A 214 8.75 -11.20 9.40
CA THR A 214 8.10 -12.44 8.94
C THR A 214 7.95 -12.47 7.42
N LEU A 215 7.56 -11.33 6.83
CA LEU A 215 7.37 -11.18 5.39
C LEU A 215 8.69 -11.39 4.65
N GLN A 216 9.78 -10.79 5.14
CA GLN A 216 11.12 -10.95 4.56
C GLN A 216 11.53 -12.43 4.54
N GLN A 217 11.43 -13.14 5.66
CA GLN A 217 11.78 -14.57 5.75
C GLN A 217 10.94 -15.43 4.80
N ARG A 218 9.64 -15.13 4.66
CA ARG A 218 8.74 -15.86 3.76
C ARG A 218 9.00 -15.56 2.29
N MET A 219 9.35 -14.32 1.93
CA MET A 219 9.74 -13.97 0.57
C MET A 219 11.01 -14.73 0.14
N GLU A 220 12.01 -14.83 1.02
CA GLU A 220 13.19 -15.67 0.81
C GLU A 220 12.81 -17.16 0.63
N GLY A 221 11.87 -17.64 1.44
CA GLY A 221 11.32 -19.00 1.33
C GLY A 221 10.65 -19.28 -0.03
N ILE A 222 9.84 -18.35 -0.56
CA ILE A 222 9.23 -18.50 -1.88
C ILE A 222 10.28 -18.57 -2.98
N SER A 223 11.31 -17.72 -2.92
CA SER A 223 12.40 -17.75 -3.91
C SER A 223 13.11 -19.12 -3.92
N ALA A 224 13.32 -19.72 -2.75
CA ALA A 224 13.87 -21.06 -2.62
C ALA A 224 12.93 -22.15 -3.18
N LEU A 225 11.62 -22.06 -2.91
CA LEU A 225 10.62 -23.01 -3.43
C LEU A 225 10.53 -22.95 -4.96
N PHE A 226 10.58 -21.76 -5.56
CA PHE A 226 10.64 -21.61 -7.02
C PHE A 226 11.90 -22.24 -7.62
N SER A 227 13.04 -22.13 -6.94
CA SER A 227 14.30 -22.75 -7.36
C SER A 227 14.27 -24.28 -7.25
N ALA A 228 13.46 -24.83 -6.33
CA ALA A 228 13.24 -26.26 -6.14
C ALA A 228 12.10 -26.84 -7.00
N GLU A 229 11.45 -26.01 -7.83
CA GLU A 229 10.28 -26.36 -8.64
C GLU A 229 9.07 -26.88 -7.83
N ASP A 230 8.99 -26.57 -6.52
CA ASP A 230 7.86 -26.96 -5.67
C ASP A 230 6.73 -25.93 -5.75
N LEU A 231 6.01 -25.98 -6.87
CA LEU A 231 4.89 -25.06 -7.16
C LEU A 231 3.70 -25.27 -6.21
N GLY A 232 3.51 -26.50 -5.73
CA GLY A 232 2.45 -26.85 -4.79
C GLY A 232 2.62 -26.12 -3.46
N SER A 233 3.81 -26.20 -2.87
CA SER A 233 4.13 -25.48 -1.63
C SER A 233 4.19 -23.96 -1.85
N THR A 234 4.72 -23.50 -2.99
CA THR A 234 4.78 -22.06 -3.29
C THR A 234 3.39 -21.41 -3.28
N ARG A 235 2.40 -22.07 -3.89
CA ARG A 235 1.02 -21.57 -3.93
C ARG A 235 0.42 -21.40 -2.53
N VAL A 236 0.72 -22.32 -1.62
CA VAL A 236 0.22 -22.27 -0.24
C VAL A 236 0.82 -21.08 0.52
N GLU A 237 2.05 -20.67 0.19
CA GLU A 237 2.78 -19.58 0.86
C GLU A 237 2.39 -18.18 0.38
N ILE A 238 1.92 -18.00 -0.86
CA ILE A 238 1.57 -16.68 -1.40
C ILE A 238 0.37 -16.05 -0.66
N SER A 239 -0.69 -16.82 -0.40
CA SER A 239 -1.90 -16.26 0.24
C SER A 239 -1.66 -15.68 1.64
N PRO A 240 -0.90 -16.35 2.54
CA PRO A 240 -0.46 -15.77 3.81
C PRO A 240 0.34 -14.47 3.66
N LEU A 241 1.20 -14.35 2.64
CA LEU A 241 1.94 -13.10 2.38
C LEU A 241 1.01 -11.96 1.97
N THR A 242 0.05 -12.23 1.08
CA THR A 242 -0.99 -11.27 0.68
C THR A 242 -1.80 -10.79 1.88
N ALA A 243 -2.18 -11.70 2.78
CA ALA A 243 -2.87 -11.36 4.03
C ALA A 243 -1.99 -10.51 4.97
N ALA A 244 -0.70 -10.83 5.10
CA ALA A 244 0.23 -10.05 5.90
C ALA A 244 0.39 -8.62 5.35
N LEU A 245 0.48 -8.45 4.03
CA LEU A 245 0.54 -7.12 3.39
C LEU A 245 -0.74 -6.30 3.66
N LEU A 246 -1.92 -6.92 3.62
CA LEU A 246 -3.18 -6.24 4.01
C LEU A 246 -3.17 -5.81 5.48
N SER A 247 -2.72 -6.67 6.39
CA SER A 247 -2.57 -6.32 7.81
C SER A 247 -1.61 -5.14 7.99
N MET A 248 -0.46 -5.14 7.31
CA MET A 248 0.50 -4.03 7.35
C MET A 248 -0.12 -2.71 6.87
N ARG A 249 -1.01 -2.74 5.86
CA ARG A 249 -1.75 -1.53 5.45
C ARG A 249 -2.68 -1.04 6.55
N ASN A 250 -3.43 -1.94 7.20
CA ASN A 250 -4.33 -1.57 8.30
C ASN A 250 -3.59 -0.97 9.49
N LEU A 251 -2.39 -1.47 9.81
CA LEU A 251 -1.51 -0.89 10.83
C LEU A 251 -1.06 0.52 10.44
N THR A 252 -0.71 0.71 9.17
CA THR A 252 -0.37 2.05 8.64
C THR A 252 -1.55 3.03 8.80
N THR A 253 -2.77 2.62 8.47
CA THR A 253 -3.99 3.42 8.67
C THR A 253 -4.23 3.73 10.16
N THR A 254 -3.89 2.80 11.06
CA THR A 254 -3.97 3.03 12.52
C THR A 254 -3.02 4.15 12.96
N VAL A 255 -1.80 4.17 12.44
CA VAL A 255 -0.82 5.25 12.70
C VAL A 255 -1.30 6.57 12.09
N GLU A 256 -1.83 6.56 10.87
CA GLU A 256 -2.42 7.75 10.22
C GLU A 256 -3.55 8.35 11.07
N GLN A 257 -4.42 7.52 11.63
CA GLN A 257 -5.50 7.99 12.49
C GLN A 257 -5.00 8.54 13.84
N ALA A 258 -3.92 7.97 14.39
CA ALA A 258 -3.27 8.50 15.58
C ALA A 258 -2.66 9.89 15.31
N VAL A 259 -1.99 10.07 14.17
CA VAL A 259 -1.47 11.37 13.70
C VAL A 259 -2.56 12.42 13.64
N ILE A 260 -3.69 12.10 12.98
CA ILE A 260 -4.83 13.03 12.85
C ILE A 260 -5.31 13.45 14.23
N ASN A 261 -5.49 12.50 15.15
CA ASN A 261 -5.92 12.83 16.51
C ASN A 261 -4.91 13.72 17.25
N PHE A 262 -3.60 13.46 17.16
CA PHE A 262 -2.60 14.33 17.78
C PHE A 262 -2.67 15.75 17.25
N GLN A 263 -2.83 15.92 15.93
CA GLN A 263 -2.96 17.22 15.29
C GLN A 263 -4.23 17.95 15.72
N ASP A 264 -5.37 17.25 15.74
CA ASP A 264 -6.67 17.79 16.14
C ASP A 264 -6.68 18.23 17.61
N GLN A 265 -6.16 17.39 18.52
CA GLN A 265 -6.06 17.74 19.94
C GLN A 265 -5.12 18.93 20.15
N ASN A 266 -4.01 18.99 19.41
CA ASN A 266 -3.07 20.10 19.54
C ASN A 266 -3.67 21.42 19.05
N GLU A 267 -4.41 21.39 17.95
CA GLU A 267 -5.13 22.56 17.44
C GLU A 267 -6.25 23.01 18.40
N GLN A 268 -6.92 22.07 19.08
CA GLN A 268 -7.89 22.39 20.13
C GLN A 268 -7.23 23.04 21.35
N ILE A 269 -6.09 22.51 21.82
CA ILE A 269 -5.32 23.11 22.92
C ILE A 269 -4.91 24.53 22.53
N LYS A 270 -4.36 24.70 21.32
CA LYS A 270 -3.96 26.00 20.80
C LYS A 270 -5.10 27.01 20.82
N LYS A 271 -6.29 26.64 20.32
CA LYS A 271 -7.49 27.50 20.31
C LYS A 271 -8.02 27.85 21.71
N SER A 272 -7.82 26.97 22.69
CA SER A 272 -8.32 27.16 24.06
C SER A 272 -7.32 27.84 24.99
N SER A 273 -6.03 27.87 24.62
CA SER A 273 -5.00 28.59 25.36
C SER A 273 -5.14 30.11 25.20
N SER A 274 -4.89 30.85 26.28
CA SER A 274 -4.89 32.33 26.26
C SER A 274 -3.74 32.93 25.44
N GLU A 275 -2.68 32.16 25.22
CA GLU A 275 -1.46 32.57 24.52
C GLU A 275 -1.41 32.09 23.06
N GLY A 276 -2.37 31.26 22.63
CA GLY A 276 -2.40 30.67 21.29
C GLY A 276 -1.26 29.67 21.04
N THR A 277 -0.74 29.06 22.10
CA THR A 277 0.41 28.15 22.08
C THR A 277 -0.03 26.70 21.90
N TYR A 278 0.75 25.93 21.15
CA TYR A 278 0.55 24.51 20.95
C TYR A 278 1.31 23.71 22.01
N ASP A 279 0.87 22.48 22.26
CA ASP A 279 1.57 21.52 23.10
C ASP A 279 2.74 20.88 22.32
N LEU A 280 3.92 20.87 22.96
CA LEU A 280 5.16 20.39 22.35
C LEU A 280 5.20 18.87 22.18
N PHE A 281 4.66 18.12 23.12
CA PHE A 281 4.60 16.66 23.01
C PHE A 281 3.75 16.26 21.80
N LEU A 282 2.55 16.83 21.68
CA LEU A 282 1.67 16.56 20.54
C LEU A 282 2.28 17.00 19.20
N HIS A 283 3.06 18.09 19.21
CA HIS A 283 3.80 18.53 18.03
C HIS A 283 4.87 17.51 17.63
N PHE A 284 5.73 17.08 18.56
CA PHE A 284 6.82 16.15 18.28
C PHE A 284 6.31 14.76 17.91
N VAL A 285 5.39 14.18 18.68
CA VAL A 285 4.84 12.84 18.38
C VAL A 285 4.09 12.83 17.04
N GLY A 286 3.36 13.91 16.74
CA GLY A 286 2.69 14.10 15.46
C GLY A 286 3.69 14.08 14.31
N GLN A 287 4.76 14.88 14.37
CA GLN A 287 5.76 14.95 13.31
C GLN A 287 6.68 13.73 13.22
N LEU A 288 7.01 13.06 14.33
CA LEU A 288 7.74 11.78 14.29
C LEU A 288 6.93 10.73 13.53
N ALA A 289 5.61 10.72 13.72
CA ALA A 289 4.74 9.77 13.03
C ALA A 289 4.42 10.18 11.57
N SER A 290 4.22 11.47 11.29
CA SER A 290 3.79 11.98 9.97
C SER A 290 4.91 12.51 9.07
N GLY A 291 6.08 12.79 9.63
CA GLY A 291 7.17 13.57 9.00
C GLY A 291 7.10 15.07 9.28
N ARG A 292 8.22 15.80 9.08
CA ARG A 292 8.31 17.26 9.27
C ARG A 292 7.45 17.99 8.23
N SER A 293 6.76 19.03 8.68
CA SER A 293 5.99 19.91 7.80
C SER A 293 6.90 20.64 6.81
N GLY A 294 6.59 20.56 5.51
CA GLY A 294 7.34 21.24 4.45
C GLY A 294 8.61 20.52 3.98
N SER A 295 8.92 19.34 4.52
CA SER A 295 9.96 18.48 3.95
C SER A 295 9.50 17.90 2.62
N VAL A 296 10.40 17.85 1.64
CA VAL A 296 10.19 17.12 0.36
C VAL A 296 10.48 15.63 0.55
N GLU A 297 11.28 15.29 1.56
CA GLU A 297 11.68 13.93 1.87
C GLU A 297 10.52 13.17 2.53
N LYS A 298 10.33 11.91 2.13
CA LYS A 298 9.32 11.02 2.72
C LYS A 298 9.88 10.44 4.02
N GLU A 299 9.55 11.06 5.14
CA GLU A 299 10.02 10.71 6.48
C GLU A 299 8.86 10.51 7.48
N GLY A 300 9.18 9.99 8.66
CA GLY A 300 8.22 9.63 9.70
C GLY A 300 7.64 8.23 9.53
N THR A 301 7.09 7.68 10.61
CA THR A 301 6.60 6.30 10.72
C THR A 301 5.64 5.90 9.59
N VAL A 302 4.67 6.76 9.25
CA VAL A 302 3.72 6.50 8.16
C VAL A 302 4.46 6.35 6.81
N ALA A 303 5.43 7.22 6.53
CA ALA A 303 6.18 7.16 5.29
C ALA A 303 7.02 5.88 5.21
N VAL A 304 7.71 5.51 6.29
CA VAL A 304 8.51 4.27 6.36
C VAL A 304 7.65 3.04 6.11
N MET A 305 6.50 2.95 6.81
CA MET A 305 5.57 1.83 6.66
C MET A 305 5.06 1.72 5.21
N ARG A 306 4.67 2.84 4.59
CA ARG A 306 4.21 2.87 3.19
C ARG A 306 5.31 2.47 2.20
N ILE A 307 6.53 2.98 2.38
CA ILE A 307 7.67 2.65 1.50
C ILE A 307 8.00 1.16 1.59
N TYR A 308 8.13 0.63 2.80
CA TYR A 308 8.40 -0.80 3.01
C TYR A 308 7.30 -1.67 2.38
N TRP A 309 6.04 -1.36 2.68
CA TRP A 309 4.89 -2.10 2.16
C TRP A 309 4.85 -2.09 0.63
N GLN A 310 5.07 -0.93 -0.01
CA GLN A 310 5.06 -0.82 -1.47
C GLN A 310 6.19 -1.63 -2.11
N LYS A 311 7.38 -1.59 -1.50
CA LYS A 311 8.54 -2.36 -1.96
C LYS A 311 8.27 -3.86 -1.87
N ALA A 312 7.81 -4.34 -0.72
CA ALA A 312 7.53 -5.76 -0.50
C ALA A 312 6.40 -6.29 -1.39
N LEU A 313 5.32 -5.51 -1.57
CA LEU A 313 4.24 -5.87 -2.48
C LEU A 313 4.72 -5.97 -3.94
N THR A 314 5.53 -4.99 -4.37
CA THR A 314 6.09 -4.98 -5.74
C THR A 314 7.02 -6.17 -5.95
N GLU A 315 7.85 -6.49 -4.96
CA GLU A 315 8.75 -7.64 -5.01
C GLU A 315 7.99 -8.97 -5.07
N LEU A 316 6.95 -9.16 -4.26
CA LEU A 316 6.09 -10.34 -4.32
C LEU A 316 5.44 -10.51 -5.71
N ILE A 317 4.82 -9.44 -6.22
CA ILE A 317 4.17 -9.47 -7.54
C ILE A 317 5.18 -9.84 -8.62
N ARG A 318 6.35 -9.20 -8.62
CA ARG A 318 7.42 -9.49 -9.59
C ARG A 318 7.87 -10.95 -9.50
N LEU A 319 8.18 -11.44 -8.31
CA LEU A 319 8.64 -12.83 -8.13
C LEU A 319 7.62 -13.85 -8.65
N VAL A 320 6.33 -13.63 -8.39
CA VAL A 320 5.26 -14.54 -8.84
C VAL A 320 5.03 -14.42 -10.35
N LEU A 321 5.04 -13.21 -10.91
CA LEU A 321 4.87 -12.99 -12.35
C LEU A 321 6.05 -13.55 -13.15
N ASP A 322 7.29 -13.30 -12.73
CA ASP A 322 8.47 -13.82 -13.42
C ASP A 322 8.39 -15.36 -13.56
N LYS A 323 8.01 -16.06 -12.49
CA LYS A 323 7.84 -17.52 -12.56
C LYS A 323 6.62 -17.95 -13.37
N ALA A 324 5.53 -17.19 -13.34
CA ALA A 324 4.34 -17.47 -14.15
C ALA A 324 4.66 -17.33 -15.65
N ASP A 325 5.43 -16.31 -16.02
CA ASP A 325 5.92 -16.05 -17.37
C ASP A 325 6.84 -17.19 -17.83
N ASP A 326 7.80 -17.63 -17.01
CA ASP A 326 8.67 -18.77 -17.31
C ASP A 326 7.86 -20.06 -17.62
N LEU A 327 6.88 -20.39 -16.77
CA LEU A 327 6.04 -21.58 -16.95
C LEU A 327 5.16 -21.47 -18.18
N TYR A 328 4.68 -20.26 -18.47
CA TYR A 328 3.90 -19.98 -19.65
C TYR A 328 4.71 -20.18 -20.93
N ASP A 329 5.95 -19.69 -20.98
CA ASP A 329 6.86 -19.88 -22.10
C ASP A 329 7.24 -21.37 -22.30
N VAL A 330 7.48 -22.09 -21.20
CA VAL A 330 7.67 -23.55 -21.22
C VAL A 330 6.45 -24.24 -21.83
N ALA A 331 5.25 -23.83 -21.45
CA ALA A 331 4.01 -24.39 -21.99
C ALA A 331 3.87 -24.14 -23.50
N LEU A 332 4.24 -22.95 -23.98
CA LEU A 332 4.25 -22.64 -25.41
C LEU A 332 5.27 -23.49 -26.19
N GLY A 333 6.44 -23.74 -25.61
CA GLY A 333 7.43 -24.66 -26.16
C GLY A 333 6.88 -26.08 -26.30
N LEU A 334 6.34 -26.63 -25.20
CA LEU A 334 5.73 -27.97 -25.17
C LEU A 334 4.54 -28.09 -26.14
N TYR A 335 3.74 -27.03 -26.27
CA TYR A 335 2.66 -26.97 -27.25
C TYR A 335 3.21 -27.08 -28.68
N ARG A 336 4.23 -26.32 -29.04
CA ARG A 336 4.86 -26.39 -30.37
C ARG A 336 5.40 -27.78 -30.67
N ASP A 337 5.99 -28.43 -29.68
CA ASP A 337 6.56 -29.79 -29.75
C ASP A 337 5.51 -30.91 -29.67
N SER A 338 4.21 -30.59 -29.77
CA SER A 338 3.08 -31.53 -29.69
C SER A 338 3.03 -32.35 -28.38
N SER A 339 3.67 -31.87 -27.30
CA SER A 339 3.65 -32.49 -25.97
C SER A 339 2.44 -32.01 -25.16
N PHE A 340 1.23 -32.26 -25.66
CA PHE A 340 0.00 -31.59 -25.21
C PHE A 340 -0.32 -31.77 -23.73
N SER A 341 -0.17 -32.97 -23.18
CA SER A 341 -0.42 -33.21 -21.74
C SER A 341 0.55 -32.43 -20.85
N LEU A 342 1.82 -32.30 -21.26
CA LEU A 342 2.80 -31.51 -20.51
C LEU A 342 2.54 -30.01 -20.66
N ALA A 343 2.15 -29.56 -21.87
CA ALA A 343 1.75 -28.18 -22.12
C ALA A 343 0.53 -27.78 -21.27
N ASP A 344 -0.50 -28.63 -21.18
CA ASP A 344 -1.69 -28.37 -20.36
C ASP A 344 -1.32 -28.22 -18.87
N ASN A 345 -0.46 -29.10 -18.35
CA ASN A 345 0.04 -29.01 -16.98
C ASN A 345 0.79 -27.69 -16.73
N ALA A 346 1.72 -27.31 -17.62
CA ALA A 346 2.47 -26.07 -17.51
C ALA A 346 1.56 -24.82 -17.60
N LEU A 347 0.56 -24.82 -18.49
CA LEU A 347 -0.46 -23.77 -18.55
C LEU A 347 -1.30 -23.69 -17.27
N ASN A 348 -1.69 -24.82 -16.69
CA ASN A 348 -2.43 -24.86 -15.42
C ASN A 348 -1.61 -24.25 -14.28
N ASP A 349 -0.32 -24.57 -14.22
CA ASP A 349 0.56 -24.06 -13.18
C ASP A 349 0.87 -22.56 -13.37
N ALA A 350 1.14 -22.12 -14.61
CA ALA A 350 1.24 -20.70 -14.94
C ALA A 350 -0.05 -19.94 -14.56
N GLY A 351 -1.21 -20.48 -14.91
CA GLY A 351 -2.51 -19.85 -14.61
C GLY A 351 -2.77 -19.71 -13.12
N ARG A 352 -2.36 -20.68 -12.30
CA ARG A 352 -2.45 -20.58 -10.84
C ARG A 352 -1.56 -19.47 -10.29
N LEU A 353 -0.35 -19.28 -10.82
CA LEU A 353 0.54 -18.21 -10.39
C LEU A 353 0.07 -16.83 -10.85
N TYR A 354 -0.44 -16.70 -12.09
CA TYR A 354 -1.05 -15.44 -12.53
C TYR A 354 -2.26 -15.06 -11.67
N LEU A 355 -3.09 -16.03 -11.26
CA LEU A 355 -4.19 -15.75 -10.35
C LEU A 355 -3.68 -15.25 -8.99
N ALA A 356 -2.63 -15.88 -8.44
CA ALA A 356 -2.01 -15.44 -7.19
C ALA A 356 -1.34 -14.04 -7.31
N ALA A 357 -0.76 -13.72 -8.48
CA ALA A 357 -0.25 -12.39 -8.78
C ALA A 357 -1.38 -11.36 -8.85
N LEU A 358 -2.52 -11.71 -9.46
CA LEU A 358 -3.71 -10.86 -9.53
C LEU A 358 -4.28 -10.56 -8.14
N ASP A 359 -4.37 -11.57 -7.28
CA ASP A 359 -4.80 -11.42 -5.88
C ASP A 359 -3.83 -10.50 -5.11
N SER A 360 -2.53 -10.62 -5.37
CA SER A 360 -1.50 -9.76 -4.79
C SER A 360 -1.63 -8.32 -5.30
N GLN A 361 -1.81 -8.11 -6.60
CA GLN A 361 -2.04 -6.78 -7.19
C GLN A 361 -3.30 -6.12 -6.63
N ALA A 362 -4.37 -6.90 -6.37
CA ALA A 362 -5.62 -6.40 -5.80
C ALA A 362 -5.45 -5.80 -4.40
N VAL A 363 -4.39 -6.15 -3.65
CA VAL A 363 -4.06 -5.53 -2.37
C VAL A 363 -3.86 -4.02 -2.49
N ARG A 364 -3.47 -3.50 -3.66
CA ARG A 364 -3.38 -2.04 -3.90
C ARG A 364 -4.72 -1.31 -3.78
N GLN A 365 -5.84 -2.01 -3.92
CA GLN A 365 -7.17 -1.41 -3.75
C GLN A 365 -7.38 -0.85 -2.33
N SER A 366 -6.65 -1.37 -1.33
CA SER A 366 -6.65 -0.84 0.05
C SER A 366 -6.06 0.57 0.20
N LEU A 367 -5.47 1.11 -0.87
CA LEU A 367 -5.00 2.50 -0.94
C LEU A 367 -6.03 3.44 -1.57
N LEU A 368 -7.08 2.90 -2.19
CA LEU A 368 -8.07 3.72 -2.89
C LEU A 368 -9.00 4.40 -1.87
N SER A 369 -9.18 5.69 -2.08
CA SER A 369 -10.10 6.54 -1.36
C SER A 369 -11.15 7.03 -2.35
N LEU A 370 -12.42 6.80 -2.01
CA LEU A 370 -13.57 7.19 -2.81
C LEU A 370 -14.33 8.29 -2.08
N ASP A 371 -14.76 9.31 -2.82
CA ASP A 371 -15.67 10.31 -2.30
C ASP A 371 -17.11 9.78 -2.13
N ASN A 372 -18.00 10.63 -1.65
CA ASN A 372 -19.41 10.28 -1.44
C ASN A 372 -20.17 9.94 -2.74
N ALA A 373 -19.61 10.27 -3.90
CA ALA A 373 -20.15 9.93 -5.21
C ALA A 373 -19.45 8.70 -5.83
N TYR A 374 -18.66 7.96 -5.03
CA TYR A 374 -17.84 6.83 -5.47
C TYR A 374 -16.79 7.19 -6.53
N SER A 375 -16.39 8.47 -6.61
CA SER A 375 -15.32 8.91 -7.48
C SER A 375 -13.99 8.84 -6.74
N PRO A 376 -12.93 8.27 -7.36
CA PRO A 376 -11.61 8.26 -6.76
C PRO A 376 -11.05 9.68 -6.65
N ASP A 377 -10.43 10.00 -5.52
CA ASP A 377 -9.66 11.24 -5.37
C ASP A 377 -8.42 11.25 -6.29
N GLU A 378 -7.76 12.41 -6.42
CA GLU A 378 -6.61 12.57 -7.33
C GLU A 378 -5.48 11.56 -7.04
N THR A 379 -5.23 11.26 -5.78
CA THR A 379 -4.21 10.26 -5.39
C THR A 379 -4.59 8.87 -5.87
N SER A 380 -5.86 8.50 -5.69
CA SER A 380 -6.43 7.22 -6.12
C SER A 380 -6.49 7.12 -7.65
N GLN A 381 -6.80 8.21 -8.35
CA GLN A 381 -6.77 8.27 -9.82
C GLN A 381 -5.35 8.02 -10.35
N ASN A 382 -4.34 8.69 -9.79
CA ASN A 382 -2.95 8.47 -10.17
C ASN A 382 -2.51 7.02 -9.90
N LEU A 383 -2.95 6.43 -8.79
CA LEU A 383 -2.66 5.02 -8.47
C LEU A 383 -3.31 4.06 -9.48
N ILE A 384 -4.57 4.31 -9.86
CA ILE A 384 -5.29 3.53 -10.88
C ILE A 384 -4.55 3.65 -12.21
N GLN A 385 -4.21 4.87 -12.65
CA GLN A 385 -3.51 5.09 -13.90
C GLN A 385 -2.15 4.37 -13.94
N ALA A 386 -1.40 4.39 -12.84
CA ALA A 386 -0.09 3.79 -12.75
C ALA A 386 -0.09 2.24 -12.74
N HIS A 387 -1.17 1.59 -12.30
CA HIS A 387 -1.18 0.14 -12.05
C HIS A 387 -2.28 -0.65 -12.74
N LEU A 388 -3.29 0.01 -13.32
CA LEU A 388 -4.33 -0.67 -14.08
C LEU A 388 -3.76 -1.44 -15.29
N PRO A 389 -2.78 -0.93 -16.07
CA PRO A 389 -2.20 -1.68 -17.18
C PRO A 389 -1.62 -3.03 -16.76
N ASP A 390 -0.81 -3.08 -15.69
CA ASP A 390 -0.21 -4.32 -15.17
C ASP A 390 -1.27 -5.35 -14.73
N PHE A 391 -2.33 -4.85 -14.08
CA PHE A 391 -3.45 -5.67 -13.64
C PHE A 391 -4.22 -6.25 -14.83
N LEU A 392 -4.50 -5.43 -15.85
CA LEU A 392 -5.16 -5.87 -17.08
C LEU A 392 -4.30 -6.87 -17.87
N LEU A 393 -2.97 -6.71 -17.87
CA LEU A 393 -2.05 -7.63 -18.55
C LEU A 393 -2.10 -9.01 -17.90
N THR A 394 -2.12 -9.03 -16.57
CA THR A 394 -2.21 -10.28 -15.79
C THR A 394 -3.55 -10.98 -16.04
N GLN A 395 -4.66 -10.22 -16.10
CA GLN A 395 -5.97 -10.77 -16.48
C GLN A 395 -5.99 -11.30 -17.92
N GLU A 396 -5.31 -10.63 -18.84
CA GLU A 396 -5.21 -11.08 -20.23
C GLU A 396 -4.49 -12.41 -20.34
N LYS A 397 -3.33 -12.54 -19.69
CA LYS A 397 -2.56 -13.78 -19.66
C LYS A 397 -3.38 -14.95 -19.11
N LEU A 398 -4.22 -14.73 -18.08
CA LEU A 398 -5.18 -15.74 -17.60
C LEU A 398 -6.22 -16.14 -18.66
N LYS A 399 -6.77 -15.17 -19.39
CA LYS A 399 -7.70 -15.47 -20.49
C LYS A 399 -6.99 -16.22 -21.61
N GLU A 400 -5.80 -15.77 -22.00
CA GLU A 400 -4.98 -16.40 -23.02
C GLU A 400 -4.71 -17.87 -22.68
N ILE A 401 -4.37 -18.17 -21.43
CA ILE A 401 -4.21 -19.54 -20.94
C ILE A 401 -5.49 -20.36 -21.18
N SER A 402 -6.67 -19.84 -20.82
CA SER A 402 -7.93 -20.55 -21.04
C SER A 402 -8.16 -20.89 -22.51
N TYR A 403 -7.96 -19.92 -23.41
CA TYR A 403 -8.16 -20.12 -24.85
C TYR A 403 -7.10 -21.03 -25.46
N ARG A 404 -5.85 -20.97 -24.98
CA ARG A 404 -4.77 -21.87 -25.40
C ARG A 404 -5.02 -23.31 -25.00
N LYS A 405 -5.65 -23.55 -23.84
CA LYS A 405 -6.08 -24.90 -23.45
C LYS A 405 -7.16 -25.46 -24.39
N GLU A 406 -8.07 -24.62 -24.85
CA GLU A 406 -9.06 -25.03 -25.86
C GLU A 406 -8.39 -25.32 -27.21
N LEU A 407 -7.46 -24.46 -27.65
CA LEU A 407 -6.64 -24.70 -28.85
C LEU A 407 -5.79 -25.98 -28.77
N LEU A 408 -5.23 -26.28 -27.59
CA LEU A 408 -4.52 -27.52 -27.30
C LEU A 408 -5.39 -28.73 -27.62
N GLY A 409 -6.62 -28.77 -27.08
CA GLY A 409 -7.57 -29.83 -27.35
C GLY A 409 -7.93 -29.93 -28.84
N ILE A 410 -8.15 -28.80 -29.51
CA ILE A 410 -8.41 -28.77 -30.97
C ILE A 410 -7.20 -29.30 -31.75
N ARG A 411 -5.97 -28.97 -31.32
CA ARG A 411 -4.73 -29.42 -31.96
C ARG A 411 -4.55 -30.91 -31.84
N GLU A 412 -4.63 -31.44 -30.62
CA GLU A 412 -4.55 -32.87 -30.33
C GLU A 412 -5.56 -33.66 -31.17
N ASN A 413 -6.82 -33.20 -31.20
CA ASN A 413 -7.88 -33.86 -31.96
C ASN A 413 -7.62 -33.91 -33.47
N THR A 414 -7.03 -32.87 -34.06
CA THR A 414 -6.71 -32.88 -35.50
C THR A 414 -5.44 -33.64 -35.82
N GLU A 415 -4.45 -33.71 -34.92
CA GLU A 415 -3.26 -34.54 -35.16
C GLU A 415 -3.63 -36.03 -35.24
N VAL A 416 -4.58 -36.48 -34.41
CA VAL A 416 -5.17 -37.83 -34.49
C VAL A 416 -5.84 -38.08 -35.85
N LEU A 417 -6.49 -37.07 -36.44
CA LEU A 417 -7.14 -37.18 -37.75
C LEU A 417 -6.15 -37.34 -38.92
N VAL A 418 -4.89 -36.91 -38.78
CA VAL A 418 -3.89 -37.04 -39.85
C VAL A 418 -3.45 -38.49 -40.04
N VAL A 419 -3.36 -39.24 -38.94
CA VAL A 419 -2.90 -40.63 -38.94
C VAL A 419 -3.91 -41.55 -39.65
N SER A 420 -5.18 -41.16 -39.71
CA SER A 420 -6.24 -42.05 -40.19
C SER A 420 -6.51 -41.99 -41.70
N LEU A 421 -6.09 -40.96 -42.45
CA LEU A 421 -6.59 -40.69 -43.83
C LEU A 421 -6.30 -41.76 -44.92
N GLY A 422 -5.43 -42.76 -44.69
CA GLY A 422 -4.94 -43.66 -45.74
C GLY A 422 -5.77 -44.92 -46.05
N GLU A 423 -6.63 -45.39 -45.13
CA GLU A 423 -7.32 -46.69 -45.25
C GLU A 423 -8.80 -46.64 -44.80
N ASN A 424 -9.42 -45.46 -44.85
CA ASN A 424 -10.78 -45.29 -44.30
C ASN A 424 -11.87 -45.75 -45.25
N THR A 425 -12.99 -46.17 -44.65
CA THR A 425 -14.30 -46.32 -45.27
C THR A 425 -14.98 -44.96 -45.52
N ALA A 426 -16.02 -44.93 -46.37
CA ALA A 426 -16.80 -43.72 -46.61
C ALA A 426 -17.47 -43.18 -45.33
N GLU A 427 -17.96 -44.07 -44.46
CA GLU A 427 -18.54 -43.71 -43.16
C GLU A 427 -17.50 -43.06 -42.24
N GLU A 428 -16.29 -43.61 -42.18
CA GLU A 428 -15.18 -43.03 -41.42
C GLU A 428 -14.76 -41.66 -41.96
N LEU A 429 -14.70 -41.47 -43.29
CA LEU A 429 -14.43 -40.16 -43.88
C LEU A 429 -15.54 -39.14 -43.62
N PHE A 430 -16.81 -39.55 -43.62
CA PHE A 430 -17.93 -38.67 -43.26
C PHE A 430 -17.84 -38.24 -41.80
N ALA A 431 -17.56 -39.18 -40.89
CA ALA A 431 -17.34 -38.90 -39.47
C ALA A 431 -16.13 -37.97 -39.25
N MET A 432 -15.05 -38.17 -40.00
CA MET A 432 -13.88 -37.28 -39.97
C MET A 432 -14.22 -35.88 -40.45
N ARG A 433 -14.96 -35.74 -41.55
CA ARG A 433 -15.41 -34.43 -42.04
C ARG A 433 -16.24 -33.71 -41.00
N ALA A 434 -17.26 -34.37 -40.44
CA ALA A 434 -18.11 -33.81 -39.39
C ALA A 434 -17.28 -33.33 -38.19
N ARG A 435 -16.27 -34.11 -37.79
CA ARG A 435 -15.34 -33.72 -36.72
C ARG A 435 -14.48 -32.51 -37.09
N VAL A 436 -13.89 -32.46 -38.28
CA VAL A 436 -13.09 -31.31 -38.74
C VAL A 436 -13.94 -30.04 -38.82
N THR A 437 -15.15 -30.13 -39.37
CA THR A 437 -16.10 -29.00 -39.42
C THR A 437 -16.49 -28.53 -38.01
N GLY A 438 -16.74 -29.46 -37.09
CA GLY A 438 -17.02 -29.15 -35.68
C GLY A 438 -15.87 -28.38 -35.01
N LEU A 439 -14.64 -28.87 -35.15
CA LEU A 439 -13.43 -28.19 -34.67
C LEU A 439 -13.25 -26.80 -35.32
N GLY A 440 -13.58 -26.65 -36.60
CA GLY A 440 -13.57 -25.36 -37.29
C GLY A 440 -14.57 -24.37 -36.68
N GLY A 441 -15.75 -24.86 -36.31
CA GLY A 441 -16.75 -24.09 -35.58
C GLY A 441 -16.27 -23.63 -34.20
N GLU A 442 -15.58 -24.49 -33.46
CA GLU A 442 -14.96 -24.15 -32.16
C GLU A 442 -13.92 -23.04 -32.31
N VAL A 443 -12.99 -23.14 -33.27
CA VAL A 443 -12.00 -22.08 -33.54
C VAL A 443 -12.68 -20.75 -33.90
N ALA A 444 -13.74 -20.78 -34.69
CA ALA A 444 -14.49 -19.58 -35.05
C ALA A 444 -15.13 -18.91 -33.83
N GLN A 445 -15.68 -19.69 -32.88
CA GLN A 445 -16.22 -19.16 -31.62
C GLN A 445 -15.14 -18.54 -30.76
N LEU A 446 -13.98 -19.20 -30.63
CA LEU A 446 -12.83 -18.66 -29.90
C LEU A 446 -12.36 -17.33 -30.50
N LYS A 447 -12.25 -17.25 -31.83
CA LYS A 447 -11.89 -16.03 -32.55
C LYS A 447 -12.88 -14.88 -32.25
N LEU A 448 -14.19 -15.16 -32.26
CA LEU A 448 -15.21 -14.16 -31.95
C LEU A 448 -15.10 -13.65 -30.51
N GLY A 449 -14.90 -14.54 -29.54
CA GLY A 449 -14.68 -14.15 -28.14
C GLY A 449 -13.45 -13.27 -27.97
N TRP A 450 -12.38 -13.57 -28.70
CA TRP A 450 -11.13 -12.81 -28.61
C TRP A 450 -11.19 -11.45 -29.32
N LEU A 451 -11.97 -11.31 -30.40
CA LEU A 451 -12.24 -10.00 -31.02
C LEU A 451 -12.92 -9.03 -30.04
N GLN A 452 -13.79 -9.52 -29.17
CA GLN A 452 -14.41 -8.69 -28.12
C GLN A 452 -13.39 -8.20 -27.08
N VAL A 453 -12.34 -9.00 -26.81
CA VAL A 453 -11.26 -8.61 -25.91
C VAL A 453 -10.46 -7.44 -26.50
N ILE A 454 -10.11 -7.51 -27.79
CA ILE A 454 -9.42 -6.41 -28.49
C ILE A 454 -10.24 -5.13 -28.46
N GLU A 455 -11.54 -5.21 -28.74
CA GLU A 455 -12.38 -4.02 -28.76
C GLU A 455 -12.47 -3.36 -27.39
N ARG A 456 -12.59 -4.16 -26.32
CA ARG A 456 -12.51 -3.65 -24.94
C ARG A 456 -11.17 -2.96 -24.66
N TYR A 457 -10.06 -3.49 -25.16
CA TYR A 457 -8.77 -2.80 -25.01
C TYR A 457 -8.74 -1.49 -25.78
N ARG A 458 -9.24 -1.44 -27.01
CA ARG A 458 -9.34 -0.17 -27.75
C ARG A 458 -10.17 0.88 -27.01
N GLU A 459 -11.28 0.48 -26.37
CA GLU A 459 -12.06 1.36 -25.49
C GLU A 459 -11.26 1.88 -24.30
N ILE A 460 -10.44 1.04 -23.66
CA ILE A 460 -9.58 1.44 -22.54
C ILE A 460 -8.42 2.35 -23.00
N SER A 461 -7.84 2.07 -24.17
CA SER A 461 -6.77 2.88 -24.76
C SER A 461 -7.28 4.28 -25.12
N ALA A 462 -8.54 4.39 -25.54
CA ALA A 462 -9.20 5.68 -25.78
C ALA A 462 -9.41 6.52 -24.50
N LEU A 463 -9.16 5.95 -23.31
CA LEU A 463 -9.13 6.64 -22.01
C LEU A 463 -7.70 7.01 -21.59
N ASP A 464 -6.75 7.07 -22.53
CA ASP A 464 -5.33 7.43 -22.32
C ASP A 464 -4.53 6.47 -21.42
N TYR A 465 -4.94 5.21 -21.33
CA TYR A 465 -4.14 4.15 -20.72
C TYR A 465 -3.19 3.54 -21.75
N ASP A 466 -1.91 3.38 -21.40
CA ASP A 466 -0.96 2.65 -22.22
C ASP A 466 -1.19 1.15 -22.08
N ILE A 467 -1.84 0.58 -23.10
CA ILE A 467 -2.17 -0.84 -23.20
C ILE A 467 -1.78 -1.39 -24.59
N THR A 468 -0.73 -0.82 -25.18
CA THR A 468 -0.25 -1.18 -26.52
C THR A 468 0.19 -2.65 -26.56
N GLU A 469 0.84 -3.13 -25.50
CA GLU A 469 1.25 -4.53 -25.36
C GLU A 469 0.05 -5.48 -25.37
N HIS A 470 -1.02 -5.14 -24.66
CA HIS A 470 -2.26 -5.93 -24.58
C HIS A 470 -2.89 -6.13 -25.96
N ILE A 471 -2.99 -5.04 -26.75
CA ILE A 471 -3.53 -5.13 -28.11
C ILE A 471 -2.64 -6.02 -28.97
N GLY A 472 -1.31 -5.89 -28.89
CA GLY A 472 -0.38 -6.73 -29.64
C GLY A 472 -0.51 -8.22 -29.30
N ARG A 473 -0.53 -8.57 -28.00
CA ARG A 473 -0.74 -9.97 -27.56
C ARG A 473 -2.08 -10.52 -28.03
N ALA A 474 -3.12 -9.69 -27.96
CA ALA A 474 -4.43 -10.10 -28.41
C ALA A 474 -4.47 -10.33 -29.93
N GLU A 475 -3.75 -9.52 -30.73
CA GLU A 475 -3.61 -9.73 -32.17
C GLU A 475 -2.80 -11.00 -32.51
N ASP A 476 -1.76 -11.31 -31.74
CA ASP A 476 -1.00 -12.56 -31.89
C ASP A 476 -1.89 -13.80 -31.70
N MET A 477 -2.76 -13.78 -30.68
CA MET A 477 -3.75 -14.83 -30.47
C MET A 477 -4.76 -14.95 -31.62
N LEU A 478 -5.21 -13.84 -32.22
CA LEU A 478 -6.03 -13.89 -33.44
C LEU A 478 -5.29 -14.55 -34.60
N SER A 479 -4.01 -14.21 -34.78
CA SER A 479 -3.18 -14.82 -35.81
C SER A 479 -3.10 -16.34 -35.62
N GLU A 480 -2.99 -16.81 -34.37
CA GLU A 480 -2.98 -18.25 -34.07
C GLU A 480 -4.32 -18.92 -34.38
N PHE A 481 -5.46 -18.30 -34.04
CA PHE A 481 -6.78 -18.81 -34.45
C PHE A 481 -6.90 -18.92 -35.98
N ASP A 482 -6.39 -17.92 -36.72
CA ASP A 482 -6.42 -17.92 -38.18
C ASP A 482 -5.53 -19.00 -38.80
N GLN A 483 -4.31 -19.16 -38.28
CA GLN A 483 -3.44 -20.26 -38.67
C GLN A 483 -4.13 -21.61 -38.43
N ARG A 484 -4.83 -21.74 -37.29
CA ARG A 484 -5.52 -22.97 -36.94
C ARG A 484 -6.73 -23.26 -37.83
N ALA A 485 -7.52 -22.24 -38.14
CA ALA A 485 -8.65 -22.34 -39.06
C ALA A 485 -8.19 -22.80 -40.45
N ASN A 486 -7.08 -22.25 -40.95
CA ASN A 486 -6.49 -22.65 -42.23
C ASN A 486 -6.06 -24.13 -42.23
N VAL A 487 -5.40 -24.60 -41.16
CA VAL A 487 -5.02 -26.02 -41.03
C VAL A 487 -6.26 -26.92 -41.06
N LEU A 488 -7.35 -26.55 -40.37
CA LEU A 488 -8.60 -27.33 -40.39
C LEU A 488 -9.25 -27.32 -41.77
N GLN A 489 -9.24 -26.19 -42.48
CA GLN A 489 -9.75 -26.08 -43.84
C GLN A 489 -8.97 -26.98 -44.81
N ASP A 490 -7.64 -27.01 -44.70
CA ASP A 490 -6.79 -27.91 -45.50
C ASP A 490 -7.10 -29.39 -45.22
N LYS A 491 -7.38 -29.73 -43.95
CA LYS A 491 -7.79 -31.09 -43.56
C LYS A 491 -9.18 -31.44 -44.08
N GLU A 492 -10.13 -30.51 -44.03
CA GLU A 492 -11.46 -30.72 -44.61
C GLU A 492 -11.36 -30.97 -46.13
N ALA A 493 -10.54 -30.17 -46.83
CA ALA A 493 -10.28 -30.37 -48.26
C ALA A 493 -9.62 -31.73 -48.53
N ALA A 494 -8.66 -32.17 -47.70
CA ALA A 494 -8.04 -33.49 -47.82
C ALA A 494 -9.03 -34.64 -47.61
N VAL A 495 -9.91 -34.54 -46.59
CA VAL A 495 -10.99 -35.52 -46.35
C VAL A 495 -11.94 -35.55 -47.55
N PHE A 496 -12.32 -34.39 -48.07
CA PHE A 496 -13.19 -34.29 -49.25
C PHE A 496 -12.56 -34.91 -50.50
N LEU A 497 -11.27 -34.69 -50.74
CA LEU A 497 -10.54 -35.31 -51.86
C LEU A 497 -10.42 -36.82 -51.69
N ALA A 498 -10.14 -37.31 -50.48
CA ALA A 498 -10.11 -38.75 -50.18
C ALA A 498 -11.49 -39.38 -50.43
N PHE A 499 -12.56 -38.72 -49.98
CA PHE A 499 -13.93 -39.16 -50.20
C PHE A 499 -14.27 -39.22 -51.70
N SER A 500 -13.89 -38.17 -52.44
CA SER A 500 -14.06 -38.12 -53.90
C SER A 500 -13.26 -39.24 -54.61
N ALA A 501 -12.05 -39.55 -54.15
CA ALA A 501 -11.25 -40.62 -54.73
C ALA A 501 -11.86 -42.02 -54.52
N MET A 502 -12.56 -42.24 -53.40
CA MET A 502 -13.27 -43.49 -53.12
C MET A 502 -14.55 -43.65 -53.94
N GLY A 503 -15.23 -42.54 -54.25
CA GLY A 503 -16.58 -42.54 -54.85
C GLY A 503 -16.66 -42.09 -56.31
N PHE A 504 -15.58 -41.77 -57.01
CA PHE A 504 -15.66 -41.40 -58.44
C PHE A 504 -15.31 -42.50 -59.44
N PRO A 505 -14.33 -43.41 -59.22
CA PRO A 505 -13.96 -44.39 -60.24
C PRO A 505 -15.06 -45.40 -60.58
N ASP A 506 -15.79 -45.89 -59.59
CA ASP A 506 -16.86 -46.88 -59.81
C ASP A 506 -18.15 -46.24 -60.32
N TRP A 507 -18.45 -45.01 -59.88
CA TRP A 507 -19.57 -44.22 -60.35
C TRP A 507 -19.37 -43.73 -61.77
N GLU A 508 -18.16 -43.27 -62.11
CA GLU A 508 -17.79 -42.92 -63.47
C GLU A 508 -17.78 -44.17 -64.37
N ARG A 509 -17.28 -45.32 -63.91
CA ARG A 509 -17.38 -46.57 -64.66
C ARG A 509 -18.83 -46.99 -64.89
N HIS A 510 -19.69 -46.85 -63.88
CA HIS A 510 -21.11 -47.16 -63.98
C HIS A 510 -21.83 -46.17 -64.92
N PHE A 511 -21.50 -44.88 -64.86
CA PHE A 511 -22.06 -43.84 -65.74
C PHE A 511 -21.61 -44.01 -67.20
N GLN A 512 -20.34 -44.38 -67.44
CA GLN A 512 -19.84 -44.71 -68.78
C GLN A 512 -20.51 -45.98 -69.32
N THR A 513 -20.81 -46.94 -68.45
CA THR A 513 -21.57 -48.16 -68.81
C THR A 513 -23.00 -47.82 -69.21
N ILE A 514 -23.72 -47.02 -68.41
CA ILE A 514 -25.06 -46.51 -68.74
C ILE A 514 -25.03 -45.72 -70.06
N ARG A 515 -24.04 -44.83 -70.25
CA ARG A 515 -23.89 -44.04 -71.48
C ARG A 515 -23.68 -44.92 -72.71
N THR A 516 -22.92 -46.00 -72.57
CA THR A 516 -22.69 -46.98 -73.64
C THR A 516 -24.02 -47.65 -74.02
N TYR A 517 -24.79 -48.13 -73.05
CA TYR A 517 -26.09 -48.76 -73.32
C TYR A 517 -27.14 -47.78 -73.86
N ILE A 518 -27.14 -46.51 -73.44
CA ILE A 518 -27.99 -45.48 -74.02
C ILE A 518 -27.65 -45.25 -75.50
N THR A 519 -26.35 -45.23 -75.82
CA THR A 519 -25.89 -45.05 -77.21
C THR A 519 -26.31 -46.25 -78.07
N GLU A 520 -26.12 -47.47 -77.60
CA GLU A 520 -26.54 -48.70 -78.28
C GLU A 520 -28.06 -48.76 -78.48
N GLY A 521 -28.85 -48.45 -77.45
CA GLY A 521 -30.30 -48.39 -77.56
C GLY A 521 -30.78 -47.33 -78.56
N ARG A 522 -30.12 -46.15 -78.59
CA ARG A 522 -30.43 -45.08 -79.54
C ARG A 522 -30.12 -45.49 -80.98
N GLU A 523 -28.96 -46.10 -81.23
CA GLU A 523 -28.57 -46.61 -82.55
C GLU A 523 -29.56 -47.66 -83.07
N LEU A 524 -30.10 -48.51 -82.19
CA LEU A 524 -31.15 -49.47 -82.55
C LEU A 524 -32.49 -48.82 -82.90
N ILE A 525 -32.84 -47.67 -82.31
CA ILE A 525 -34.06 -46.90 -82.63
C ILE A 525 -33.90 -46.07 -83.91
N GLU A 526 -32.75 -45.39 -84.05
CA GLU A 526 -32.41 -44.55 -85.20
C GLU A 526 -32.15 -45.41 -86.45
N GLY A 527 -31.67 -46.63 -86.22
CA GLY A 527 -31.54 -47.72 -87.17
C GLY A 527 -30.08 -47.99 -87.52
N VAL A 528 -29.75 -49.29 -87.57
CA VAL A 528 -28.40 -49.78 -87.85
C VAL A 528 -28.30 -50.13 -89.34
N GLY A 529 -27.20 -49.73 -89.98
CA GLY A 529 -26.94 -50.07 -91.38
C GLY A 529 -26.83 -51.58 -91.55
N LEU A 530 -27.62 -52.15 -92.45
CA LEU A 530 -27.51 -53.55 -92.84
C LEU A 530 -26.47 -53.66 -93.95
N ASP A 531 -25.32 -54.23 -93.63
CA ASP A 531 -24.33 -54.60 -94.63
C ASP A 531 -24.85 -55.82 -95.39
N THR A 532 -25.63 -55.58 -96.44
CA THR A 532 -26.11 -56.64 -97.32
C THR A 532 -25.11 -56.82 -98.45
N GLU A 533 -24.59 -58.04 -98.64
CA GLU A 533 -23.67 -58.41 -99.73
C GLU A 533 -24.23 -58.08 -101.15
N THR A 534 -25.48 -57.63 -101.24
CA THR A 534 -26.18 -57.19 -102.45
C THR A 534 -26.18 -55.68 -102.71
N GLY A 535 -25.50 -54.86 -101.90
CA GLY A 535 -25.27 -53.43 -102.20
C GLY A 535 -26.51 -52.52 -102.08
N ALA A 536 -27.51 -52.91 -101.29
CA ALA A 536 -28.63 -52.05 -100.95
C ALA A 536 -28.48 -51.56 -99.50
N ASP A 537 -28.26 -50.25 -99.32
CA ASP A 537 -28.21 -49.60 -98.01
C ASP A 537 -29.61 -49.63 -97.36
N GLY A 538 -29.87 -50.69 -96.60
CA GLY A 538 -31.06 -50.82 -95.76
C GLY A 538 -30.76 -50.38 -94.34
N ILE A 539 -31.56 -49.48 -93.78
CA ILE A 539 -31.52 -49.16 -92.34
C ILE A 539 -32.57 -50.02 -91.64
N ALA A 540 -32.14 -50.89 -90.73
CA ALA A 540 -33.05 -51.68 -89.90
C ALA A 540 -33.17 -51.09 -88.50
N LYS A 541 -34.41 -50.90 -88.06
CA LYS A 541 -34.74 -50.40 -86.72
C LYS A 541 -35.22 -51.54 -85.84
N TYR A 542 -34.75 -51.57 -84.59
CA TYR A 542 -35.03 -52.63 -83.62
C TYR A 542 -35.57 -52.04 -82.32
N PRO A 543 -36.76 -51.42 -82.33
CA PRO A 543 -37.30 -50.72 -81.16
C PRO A 543 -37.51 -51.64 -79.94
N GLU A 544 -37.95 -52.89 -80.14
CA GLU A 544 -38.11 -53.87 -79.05
C GLU A 544 -36.77 -54.27 -78.40
N ARG A 545 -35.71 -54.33 -79.20
CA ARG A 545 -34.35 -54.61 -78.73
C ARG A 545 -33.74 -53.41 -78.01
N ALA A 546 -34.04 -52.20 -78.49
CA ALA A 546 -33.68 -50.98 -77.79
C ALA A 546 -34.39 -50.88 -76.43
N LEU A 547 -35.69 -51.21 -76.38
CA LEU A 547 -36.48 -51.17 -75.14
C LEU A 547 -35.88 -52.12 -74.09
N THR A 548 -35.54 -53.34 -74.48
CA THR A 548 -34.92 -54.34 -73.56
C THR A 548 -33.54 -53.93 -73.04
N ILE A 549 -32.83 -53.03 -73.72
CA ILE A 549 -31.55 -52.47 -73.26
C ILE A 549 -31.77 -51.23 -72.39
N LEU A 550 -32.72 -50.36 -72.74
CA LEU A 550 -32.91 -49.06 -72.09
C LEU A 550 -33.79 -49.11 -70.84
N GLU A 551 -34.73 -50.05 -70.74
CA GLU A 551 -35.68 -50.13 -69.64
C GLU A 551 -35.03 -50.47 -68.29
N PRO A 552 -34.07 -51.42 -68.19
CA PRO A 552 -33.31 -51.66 -66.95
C PRO A 552 -32.49 -50.45 -66.49
N LEU A 553 -31.96 -49.66 -67.43
CA LEU A 553 -31.14 -48.48 -67.11
C LEU A 553 -31.92 -47.39 -66.37
N LYS A 554 -33.24 -47.36 -66.50
CA LYS A 554 -34.06 -46.41 -65.76
C LYS A 554 -34.06 -46.73 -64.26
N GLU A 555 -34.16 -48.00 -63.91
CA GLU A 555 -34.11 -48.44 -62.51
C GLU A 555 -32.69 -48.29 -61.97
N ASP A 556 -31.68 -48.73 -62.72
CA ASP A 556 -30.27 -48.58 -62.35
C ASP A 556 -29.88 -47.09 -62.16
N PHE A 557 -30.38 -46.18 -63.00
CA PHE A 557 -30.08 -44.75 -62.87
C PHE A 557 -30.77 -44.10 -61.66
N ILE A 558 -32.00 -44.52 -61.35
CA ILE A 558 -32.72 -44.04 -60.15
C ILE A 558 -32.00 -44.56 -58.90
N GLU A 559 -31.64 -45.84 -58.85
CA GLU A 559 -30.87 -46.42 -57.75
C GLU A 559 -29.51 -45.75 -57.59
N LEU A 560 -28.83 -45.44 -58.70
CA LEU A 560 -27.58 -44.69 -58.70
C LEU A 560 -27.79 -43.29 -58.10
N VAL A 561 -28.75 -42.51 -58.59
CA VAL A 561 -29.01 -41.14 -58.10
C VAL A 561 -29.45 -41.13 -56.63
N ASP A 562 -30.31 -42.06 -56.22
CA ASP A 562 -30.74 -42.20 -54.84
C ASP A 562 -29.57 -42.59 -53.93
N THR A 563 -28.70 -43.49 -54.40
CA THR A 563 -27.46 -43.85 -53.69
C THR A 563 -26.48 -42.66 -53.64
N MET A 564 -26.40 -41.80 -54.68
CA MET A 564 -25.59 -40.57 -54.61
C MET A 564 -26.15 -39.62 -53.58
N ALA A 565 -27.48 -39.44 -53.58
CA ALA A 565 -28.15 -38.55 -52.66
C ALA A 565 -28.00 -39.03 -51.21
N GLU A 566 -28.14 -40.33 -50.96
CA GLU A 566 -27.90 -40.93 -49.64
C GLU A 566 -26.43 -40.86 -49.21
N GLN A 567 -25.47 -41.03 -50.13
CA GLN A 567 -24.04 -40.99 -49.81
C GLN A 567 -23.46 -39.57 -49.71
N LEU A 568 -24.05 -38.60 -50.42
CA LEU A 568 -23.62 -37.20 -50.37
C LEU A 568 -24.24 -36.43 -49.20
N GLY A 569 -25.29 -36.98 -48.57
CA GLY A 569 -25.97 -36.41 -47.41
C GLY A 569 -26.86 -35.23 -47.76
#